data_AF-A0A8X6HNJ6-F1
#
_entry.id   AF-A0A8X6HNJ6-F1
#
_cell.length_a   1.000
_cell.length_b   1.000
_cell.length_c   1.000
_cell.angle_alpha   90.00
_cell.angle_beta   90.00
_cell.angle_gamma   90.00
#
_symmetry.space_group_name_H-M   'P 1'
#
loop_
_entity.id
_entity.type
_entity.pdbx_description
1 polymer ?
#
loop_
_entity_poly.entity_id
_entity_poly.type
_entity_poly.pdbx_seq_one_letter_code
_entity_poly.pdbx_strand_id
1 'polypeptide(L)'
;TEKFLLRHSKRLEAKLSAIDEELNLLEERLEKLEQYREIIRDYTEQGIIEVKTEITDNELNRPVYYLPHQAVRKEGRLTSKTRIVFDAGSHQNNELSLNDCLWPGINLNPNLLDVLINFRLNAVAFCSDIKQAFLQICLANEHKDAVRFLWSDDEPSVHKKPKLQVYRFNRVNFGVSSSPFLLAATIRHHIEKYKQEFPGTVELLDRSFYVDDLISGGNEFEEALQTSRRAKDIMEAAGMDLRKWITNNANLMEQWKKENFDVHEIVSAMKQRF
;
A
#
# COMPACT_ATOMS: atom_id res chain seq x y z
N THR A 1 48.00 16.75 38.48
CA THR A 1 46.80 16.05 38.99
C THR A 1 45.53 16.53 38.30
N GLU A 2 45.32 17.84 38.19
CA GLU A 2 44.12 18.46 37.58
C GLU A 2 43.90 18.16 36.07
N LYS A 3 44.97 18.22 35.24
CA LYS A 3 44.90 17.83 33.81
C LYS A 3 44.54 16.35 33.59
N PHE A 4 44.85 15.48 34.56
CA PHE A 4 44.51 14.06 34.49
C PHE A 4 43.03 13.84 34.80
N LEU A 5 42.52 14.50 35.85
CA LEU A 5 41.09 14.49 36.21
C LEU A 5 40.21 15.06 35.09
N LEU A 6 40.62 16.17 34.47
CA LEU A 6 39.88 16.76 33.34
C LEU A 6 39.85 15.85 32.10
N ARG A 7 40.96 15.17 31.77
CA ARG A 7 41.00 14.18 30.68
C ARG A 7 40.15 12.95 30.99
N HIS A 8 40.08 12.54 32.26
CA HIS A 8 39.25 11.42 32.69
C HIS A 8 37.76 11.76 32.60
N SER A 9 37.35 12.95 33.07
CA SER A 9 35.97 13.45 32.95
C SER A 9 35.51 13.54 31.49
N LYS A 10 36.29 14.14 30.59
CA LYS A 10 35.96 14.18 29.14
C LYS A 10 35.82 12.80 28.49
N ARG A 11 36.63 11.82 28.93
CA ARG A 11 36.52 10.43 28.46
C ARG A 11 35.28 9.74 28.99
N LEU A 12 34.83 10.09 30.20
CA LEU A 12 33.62 9.55 30.79
C LEU A 12 32.37 10.10 30.07
N GLU A 13 32.35 11.40 29.79
CA GLU A 13 31.29 12.06 29.01
C GLU A 13 31.14 11.45 27.61
N ALA A 14 32.26 11.23 26.91
CA ALA A 14 32.22 10.58 25.59
C ALA A 14 31.69 9.13 25.65
N LYS A 15 32.00 8.39 26.72
CA LYS A 15 31.46 7.04 26.91
C LYS A 15 29.97 7.04 27.24
N LEU A 16 29.51 8.00 28.05
CA LEU A 16 28.08 8.16 28.35
C LEU A 16 27.30 8.48 27.07
N SER A 17 27.78 9.44 26.27
CA SER A 17 27.17 9.80 24.98
C SER A 17 27.07 8.60 24.03
N ALA A 18 28.10 7.75 23.96
CA ALA A 18 28.07 6.56 23.13
C ALA A 18 27.07 5.51 23.62
N ILE A 19 26.92 5.35 24.94
CA ILE A 19 25.91 4.46 25.54
C ILE A 19 24.50 5.01 25.27
N ASP A 20 24.30 6.32 25.41
CA ASP A 20 23.00 6.95 25.13
C ASP A 20 22.61 6.78 23.65
N GLU A 21 23.55 6.93 22.72
CA GLU A 21 23.32 6.61 21.30
C GLU A 21 22.95 5.15 21.07
N GLU A 22 23.63 4.21 21.72
CA GLU A 22 23.34 2.78 21.61
C GLU A 22 21.96 2.42 22.20
N LEU A 23 21.60 3.01 23.33
CA LEU A 23 20.28 2.85 23.94
C LEU A 23 19.17 3.39 23.03
N ASN A 24 19.35 4.57 22.44
CA ASN A 24 18.39 5.15 21.50
C ASN A 24 18.18 4.23 20.27
N LEU A 25 19.27 3.68 19.70
CA LEU A 25 19.18 2.73 18.59
C LEU A 25 18.45 1.43 18.96
N LEU A 26 18.64 0.95 20.19
CA LEU A 26 17.92 -0.22 20.70
C LEU A 26 16.43 0.07 20.89
N GLU A 27 16.08 1.22 21.44
CA GLU A 27 14.69 1.67 21.60
C GLU A 27 13.98 1.79 20.25
N GLU A 28 14.60 2.43 19.26
CA GLU A 28 14.04 2.53 17.90
C GLU A 28 13.81 1.15 17.26
N ARG A 29 14.72 0.20 17.49
CA ARG A 29 14.58 -1.17 16.98
C ARG A 29 13.42 -1.91 17.64
N LEU A 30 13.23 -1.74 18.95
CA LEU A 30 12.12 -2.33 19.69
C LEU A 30 10.79 -1.72 19.26
N GLU A 31 10.71 -0.39 19.11
CA GLU A 31 9.52 0.29 18.61
C GLU A 31 9.15 -0.20 17.20
N LYS A 32 10.15 -0.33 16.32
CA LYS A 32 9.97 -0.86 14.97
C LYS A 32 9.48 -2.31 14.97
N LEU A 33 9.96 -3.14 15.90
CA LEU A 33 9.51 -4.53 16.03
C LEU A 33 8.05 -4.60 16.48
N GLU A 34 7.64 -3.77 17.44
CA GLU A 34 6.26 -3.78 17.92
C GLU A 34 5.29 -3.31 16.81
N GLN A 35 5.63 -2.24 16.09
CA GLN A 35 4.87 -1.81 14.92
C GLN A 35 4.79 -2.90 13.84
N TYR A 36 5.84 -3.72 13.70
CA TYR A 36 5.82 -4.88 12.80
C TYR A 36 4.77 -5.90 13.22
N ARG A 37 4.76 -6.25 14.52
CA ARG A 37 3.82 -7.21 15.10
C ARG A 37 2.39 -6.74 14.95
N GLU A 38 2.12 -5.47 15.24
CA GLU A 38 0.82 -4.86 15.05
C GLU A 38 0.34 -5.02 13.61
N ILE A 39 1.18 -4.72 12.61
CA ILE A 39 0.80 -4.86 11.19
C ILE A 39 0.50 -6.33 10.82
N ILE A 40 1.30 -7.29 11.31
CA ILE A 40 1.04 -8.72 11.06
C ILE A 40 -0.26 -9.18 11.75
N ARG A 41 -0.54 -8.72 12.96
CA ARG A 41 -1.81 -8.98 13.66
C ARG A 41 -2.99 -8.39 12.90
N ASP A 42 -2.91 -7.12 12.52
CA ASP A 42 -3.92 -6.44 11.70
C ASP A 42 -4.21 -7.20 10.39
N TYR A 43 -3.17 -7.66 9.70
CA TYR A 43 -3.34 -8.42 8.46
C TYR A 43 -3.98 -9.78 8.70
N THR A 44 -3.69 -10.42 9.82
CA THR A 44 -4.29 -11.71 10.20
C THR A 44 -5.76 -11.53 10.55
N GLU A 45 -6.11 -10.51 11.35
CA GLU A 45 -7.48 -10.19 11.75
C GLU A 45 -8.37 -9.81 10.55
N GLN A 46 -7.80 -9.09 9.58
CA GLN A 46 -8.49 -8.75 8.32
C GLN A 46 -8.56 -9.91 7.32
N GLY A 47 -7.94 -11.06 7.63
CA GLY A 47 -7.86 -12.21 6.73
C GLY A 47 -7.02 -11.95 5.47
N ILE A 48 -6.18 -10.92 5.47
CA ILE A 48 -5.23 -10.60 4.39
C ILE A 48 -4.14 -11.67 4.31
N ILE A 49 -3.70 -12.16 5.47
CA ILE A 49 -2.76 -13.27 5.62
C ILE A 49 -3.37 -14.34 6.52
N GLU A 50 -2.86 -15.56 6.40
CA GLU A 50 -3.20 -16.66 7.29
C GLU A 50 -1.97 -17.50 7.62
N VAL A 51 -1.99 -18.12 8.80
CA VAL A 51 -0.98 -19.10 9.19
C VAL A 51 -1.24 -20.39 8.41
N LYS A 52 -0.20 -20.90 7.75
CA LYS A 52 -0.26 -22.20 7.10
C LYS A 52 -0.01 -23.30 8.15
N THR A 53 -1.06 -24.01 8.53
CA THR A 53 -1.02 -25.05 9.57
C THR A 53 -0.59 -26.42 9.06
N GLU A 54 -0.78 -26.71 7.76
CA GLU A 54 -0.45 -28.00 7.15
C GLU A 54 0.50 -27.81 5.97
N ILE A 55 1.74 -28.28 6.13
CA ILE A 55 2.66 -28.51 5.01
C ILE A 55 2.30 -29.92 4.51
N THR A 56 1.54 -30.01 3.43
CA THR A 56 1.15 -31.30 2.85
C THR A 56 2.16 -31.70 1.78
N ASP A 57 2.43 -33.00 1.64
CA ASP A 57 3.40 -33.53 0.65
C ASP A 57 3.00 -33.20 -0.82
N ASN A 58 1.76 -32.75 -1.05
CA ASN A 58 1.27 -32.25 -2.35
C ASN A 58 1.85 -30.87 -2.77
N GLU A 59 2.77 -30.29 -1.99
CA GLU A 59 3.48 -29.06 -2.34
C GLU A 59 4.43 -29.22 -3.54
N LEU A 60 4.83 -30.44 -3.90
CA LEU A 60 5.72 -30.69 -5.05
C LEU A 60 5.16 -30.24 -6.41
N ASN A 61 3.83 -30.12 -6.54
CA ASN A 61 3.18 -29.79 -7.81
C ASN A 61 2.61 -28.35 -7.86
N ARG A 62 2.94 -27.49 -6.89
CA ARG A 62 2.43 -26.12 -6.85
C ARG A 62 3.58 -25.12 -6.70
N PRO A 63 3.46 -23.91 -7.27
CA PRO A 63 4.46 -22.87 -7.07
C PRO A 63 4.47 -22.46 -5.60
N VAL A 64 5.62 -22.67 -4.95
CA VAL A 64 5.88 -22.27 -3.57
C VAL A 64 7.00 -21.26 -3.56
N TYR A 65 6.80 -20.11 -2.91
CA TYR A 65 7.83 -19.09 -2.77
C TYR A 65 7.72 -18.38 -1.42
N TYR A 66 8.88 -18.07 -0.82
CA TYR A 66 8.98 -17.35 0.45
C TYR A 66 9.51 -15.94 0.20
N LEU A 67 8.63 -14.96 0.31
CA LEU A 67 8.94 -13.55 0.15
C LEU A 67 9.80 -13.06 1.33
N PRO A 68 11.02 -12.56 1.07
CA PRO A 68 11.71 -11.75 2.06
C PRO A 68 10.91 -10.49 2.35
N HIS A 69 10.96 -10.04 3.60
CA HIS A 69 10.21 -8.89 4.06
C HIS A 69 11.00 -8.05 5.04
N GLN A 70 10.73 -6.74 5.02
CA GLN A 70 11.37 -5.79 5.90
C GLN A 70 10.46 -4.60 6.21
N ALA A 71 10.61 -4.03 7.40
CA ALA A 71 9.92 -2.83 7.79
C ALA A 71 10.66 -1.60 7.27
N VAL A 72 9.93 -0.75 6.57
CA VAL A 72 10.39 0.53 6.02
C VAL A 72 9.58 1.65 6.66
N ARG A 73 10.27 2.66 7.19
CA ARG A 73 9.65 3.90 7.66
C ARG A 73 9.56 4.88 6.48
N LYS A 74 8.40 5.52 6.32
CA LYS A 74 8.26 6.63 5.37
C LYS A 74 8.42 7.94 6.14
N GLU A 75 9.53 8.63 5.91
CA GLU A 75 9.76 9.97 6.44
C GLU A 75 8.90 11.00 5.69
N GLY A 76 8.34 12.00 6.40
CA GLY A 76 7.65 13.14 5.76
C GLY A 76 6.12 13.19 5.82
N ARG A 77 5.44 12.38 6.67
CA ARG A 77 4.04 12.61 7.07
C ARG A 77 3.98 12.95 8.56
N LEU A 78 2.93 13.66 8.99
CA LEU A 78 2.62 13.97 10.39
C LEU A 78 2.61 12.72 11.31
N THR A 79 2.50 11.52 10.72
CA THR A 79 2.74 10.23 11.38
C THR A 79 3.74 9.40 10.57
N SER A 80 4.85 8.99 11.19
CA SER A 80 5.87 8.09 10.65
C SER A 80 5.35 6.65 10.60
N LYS A 81 4.37 6.37 9.75
CA LYS A 81 3.76 5.03 9.67
C LYS A 81 4.74 4.03 9.06
N THR A 82 5.16 3.04 9.85
CA THR A 82 5.91 1.87 9.38
C THR A 82 5.06 1.04 8.43
N ARG A 83 5.70 0.50 7.38
CA ARG A 83 5.09 -0.45 6.43
C ARG A 83 6.00 -1.65 6.27
N ILE A 84 5.39 -2.81 6.04
CA ILE A 84 6.13 -4.01 5.65
C ILE A 84 6.21 -4.05 4.13
N VAL A 85 7.43 -4.17 3.60
CA VAL A 85 7.67 -4.38 2.17
C VAL A 85 8.03 -5.85 1.98
N PHE A 86 7.31 -6.51 1.08
CA PHE A 86 7.59 -7.87 0.63
C PHE A 86 8.27 -7.79 -0.74
N ASP A 87 9.44 -8.41 -0.88
CA ASP A 87 10.24 -8.30 -2.08
C ASP A 87 10.15 -9.58 -2.92
N ALA A 88 9.32 -9.52 -3.98
CA ALA A 88 9.16 -10.60 -4.94
C ALA A 88 10.23 -10.61 -6.06
N GLY A 89 11.10 -9.59 -6.10
CA GLY A 89 12.23 -9.51 -7.03
C GLY A 89 13.54 -10.02 -6.44
N SER A 90 13.61 -10.20 -5.12
CA SER A 90 14.77 -10.80 -4.44
C SER A 90 14.99 -12.22 -4.92
N HIS A 91 16.25 -12.59 -5.15
CA HIS A 91 16.68 -13.94 -5.54
C HIS A 91 18.11 -14.17 -5.06
N GLN A 92 18.48 -15.43 -4.86
CA GLN A 92 19.87 -15.80 -4.63
C GLN A 92 20.66 -15.81 -5.95
N ASN A 93 21.99 -15.83 -5.86
CA ASN A 93 22.84 -15.94 -7.04
C ASN A 93 22.47 -17.20 -7.85
N ASN A 94 22.17 -17.01 -9.13
CA ASN A 94 21.74 -18.05 -10.08
C ASN A 94 20.37 -18.69 -9.78
N GLU A 95 19.55 -18.09 -8.92
CA GLU A 95 18.15 -18.49 -8.74
C GLU A 95 17.21 -17.47 -9.37
N LEU A 96 15.99 -17.89 -9.71
CA LEU A 96 14.94 -17.00 -10.22
C LEU A 96 14.16 -16.39 -9.06
N SER A 97 13.80 -15.13 -9.18
CA SER A 97 12.83 -14.51 -8.27
C SER A 97 11.41 -14.96 -8.60
N LEU A 98 10.46 -14.66 -7.71
CA LEU A 98 9.05 -14.86 -8.02
C LEU A 98 8.63 -14.04 -9.25
N ASN A 99 9.12 -12.80 -9.36
CA ASN A 99 8.78 -11.92 -10.48
C ASN A 99 9.32 -12.41 -11.83
N ASP A 100 10.45 -13.13 -11.86
CA ASP A 100 10.98 -13.74 -13.09
C ASP A 100 10.12 -14.93 -13.56
N CYS A 101 9.44 -15.59 -12.62
CA CYS A 101 8.57 -16.73 -12.89
C CYS A 101 7.14 -16.33 -13.27
N LEU A 102 6.75 -15.07 -13.05
CA LEU A 102 5.40 -14.59 -13.25
C LEU A 102 5.27 -13.80 -14.55
N TRP A 103 4.17 -14.03 -15.26
CA TRP A 103 3.78 -13.16 -16.35
C TRP A 103 3.21 -11.85 -15.79
N PRO A 104 3.82 -10.68 -16.07
CA PRO A 104 3.39 -9.40 -15.48
C PRO A 104 2.03 -8.92 -16.01
N GLY A 105 1.55 -9.51 -17.11
CA GLY A 105 0.36 -9.04 -17.82
C GLY A 105 0.65 -7.84 -18.72
N ILE A 106 -0.37 -7.44 -19.48
CA ILE A 106 -0.31 -6.23 -20.30
C ILE A 106 -0.55 -4.99 -19.44
N ASN A 107 0.08 -3.87 -19.77
CA ASN A 107 -0.23 -2.63 -19.07
C ASN A 107 -1.63 -2.15 -19.48
N LEU A 108 -2.57 -2.25 -18.55
CA LEU A 108 -3.94 -1.77 -18.72
C LEU A 108 -4.11 -0.33 -18.24
N ASN A 109 -3.13 0.28 -17.56
CA ASN A 109 -3.28 1.66 -17.15
C ASN A 109 -3.33 2.60 -18.37
N PRO A 110 -4.19 3.63 -18.35
CA PRO A 110 -4.14 4.68 -19.35
C PRO A 110 -2.77 5.36 -19.35
N ASN A 111 -2.44 6.03 -20.45
CA ASN A 111 -1.23 6.82 -20.52
C ASN A 111 -1.28 7.93 -19.46
N LEU A 112 -0.27 7.97 -18.58
CA LEU A 112 -0.22 8.92 -17.48
C LEU A 112 -0.28 10.38 -17.98
N LEU A 113 0.32 10.68 -19.13
CA LEU A 113 0.27 12.02 -19.72
C LEU A 113 -1.16 12.39 -20.12
N ASP A 114 -1.91 11.46 -20.72
CA ASP A 114 -3.30 11.70 -21.11
C ASP A 114 -4.18 11.94 -19.88
N VAL A 115 -3.98 11.15 -18.80
CA VAL A 115 -4.65 11.34 -17.51
C VAL A 115 -4.38 12.75 -16.96
N LEU A 116 -3.11 13.17 -16.96
CA LEU A 116 -2.71 14.47 -16.43
C LEU A 116 -3.18 15.65 -17.30
N ILE A 117 -3.23 15.49 -18.62
CA ILE A 117 -3.77 16.50 -19.54
C ILE A 117 -5.28 16.64 -19.31
N ASN A 118 -6.02 15.53 -19.30
CA ASN A 118 -7.46 15.55 -19.05
C ASN A 118 -7.79 16.16 -17.69
N PHE A 119 -7.01 15.82 -16.66
CA PHE A 119 -7.13 16.44 -15.34
C PHE A 119 -6.99 17.98 -15.40
N ARG A 120 -6.01 18.49 -16.15
CA ARG A 120 -5.77 19.94 -16.30
C ARG A 120 -6.82 20.64 -17.15
N LEU A 121 -7.48 19.94 -18.06
CA LEU A 121 -8.54 20.52 -18.89
C LEU A 121 -9.85 20.71 -18.11
N ASN A 122 -10.06 19.97 -17.02
CA ASN A 122 -11.25 20.10 -16.18
C ASN A 122 -11.23 21.41 -15.38
N ALA A 123 -12.28 22.21 -15.50
CA ALA A 123 -12.46 23.40 -14.66
C ALA A 123 -12.63 23.02 -13.17
N VAL A 124 -13.34 21.92 -12.91
CA VAL A 124 -13.49 21.31 -11.59
C VAL A 124 -12.80 19.96 -11.59
N ALA A 125 -11.59 19.91 -11.06
CA ALA A 125 -10.74 18.73 -11.04
C ALA A 125 -10.76 18.08 -9.65
N PHE A 126 -10.62 16.75 -9.62
CA PHE A 126 -10.55 16.00 -8.38
C PHE A 126 -9.70 14.73 -8.45
N CYS A 127 -9.24 14.30 -7.28
CA CYS A 127 -8.54 13.03 -7.11
C CYS A 127 -9.07 12.25 -5.90
N SER A 128 -8.87 10.93 -5.90
CA SER A 128 -9.12 10.01 -4.80
C SER A 128 -8.21 8.78 -4.92
N ASP A 129 -7.91 8.07 -3.82
CA ASP A 129 -7.21 6.78 -3.84
C ASP A 129 -8.09 5.62 -3.41
N ILE A 130 -7.90 4.45 -4.01
CA ILE A 130 -8.53 3.21 -3.55
C ILE A 130 -7.86 2.72 -2.26
N LYS A 131 -8.67 2.37 -1.28
CA LYS A 131 -8.18 1.86 0.00
C LYS A 131 -7.47 0.53 -0.11
N GLN A 132 -6.13 0.55 0.00
CA GLN A 132 -5.29 -0.66 -0.01
C GLN A 132 -5.61 -1.54 -1.24
N ALA A 133 -5.65 -0.92 -2.42
CA ALA A 133 -6.24 -1.47 -3.64
C ALA A 133 -5.91 -2.94 -3.92
N PHE A 134 -4.63 -3.31 -3.90
CA PHE A 134 -4.19 -4.70 -4.13
C PHE A 134 -4.79 -5.67 -3.10
N LEU A 135 -4.87 -5.27 -1.83
CA LEU A 135 -5.37 -6.11 -0.74
C LEU A 135 -6.89 -6.32 -0.80
N GLN A 136 -7.61 -5.61 -1.67
CA GLN A 136 -9.04 -5.85 -1.92
C GLN A 136 -9.27 -7.05 -2.87
N ILE A 137 -8.22 -7.54 -3.54
CA ILE A 137 -8.33 -8.61 -4.53
C ILE A 137 -7.94 -9.94 -3.90
N CYS A 138 -8.85 -10.91 -3.92
CA CYS A 138 -8.60 -12.26 -3.42
C CYS A 138 -7.70 -13.06 -4.35
N LEU A 139 -6.76 -13.81 -3.78
CA LEU A 139 -6.02 -14.82 -4.52
C LEU A 139 -6.79 -16.14 -4.52
N ALA A 140 -6.77 -16.83 -5.66
CA ALA A 140 -7.23 -18.20 -5.76
C ALA A 140 -6.38 -19.10 -4.85
N ASN A 141 -7.02 -20.10 -4.22
CA ASN A 141 -6.37 -20.97 -3.22
C ASN A 141 -5.10 -21.67 -3.75
N GLU A 142 -5.05 -21.96 -5.04
CA GLU A 142 -3.90 -22.58 -5.72
C GLU A 142 -2.67 -21.66 -5.86
N HIS A 143 -2.85 -20.33 -5.81
CA HIS A 143 -1.76 -19.36 -5.96
C HIS A 143 -1.24 -18.81 -4.62
N LYS A 144 -1.99 -18.97 -3.53
CA LYS A 144 -1.62 -18.43 -2.20
C LYS A 144 -0.25 -18.90 -1.72
N ASP A 145 0.15 -20.11 -2.09
CA ASP A 145 1.43 -20.68 -1.68
C ASP A 145 2.64 -20.08 -2.42
N ALA A 146 2.43 -19.34 -3.52
CA ALA A 146 3.47 -18.59 -4.21
C ALA A 146 3.83 -17.27 -3.50
N VAL A 147 3.11 -16.91 -2.44
CA VAL A 147 3.29 -15.65 -1.69
C VAL A 147 3.35 -15.93 -0.18
N ARG A 148 4.18 -16.90 0.22
CA ARG A 148 4.46 -17.20 1.63
C ARG A 148 5.48 -16.24 2.21
N PHE A 149 5.55 -16.17 3.53
CA PHE A 149 6.67 -15.57 4.24
C PHE A 149 6.81 -16.19 5.64
N LEU A 150 7.98 -16.01 6.25
CA LEU A 150 8.28 -16.53 7.58
C LEU A 150 8.21 -15.41 8.62
N TRP A 151 7.47 -15.61 9.70
CA TRP A 151 7.40 -14.66 10.81
C TRP A 151 7.40 -15.39 12.15
N SER A 152 7.80 -14.69 13.21
CA SER A 152 7.74 -15.18 14.59
C SER A 152 7.22 -14.07 15.50
N ASP A 153 6.20 -14.37 16.30
CA ASP A 153 5.70 -13.46 17.33
C ASP A 153 6.47 -13.59 18.66
N ASP A 154 7.38 -14.57 18.78
CA ASP A 154 8.23 -14.73 19.97
C ASP A 154 9.05 -13.45 20.26
N GLU A 155 9.26 -13.16 21.55
CA GLU A 155 10.17 -12.10 21.97
C GLU A 155 11.63 -12.41 21.60
N PRO A 156 12.40 -11.41 21.13
CA PRO A 156 13.82 -11.59 20.87
C PRO A 156 14.53 -12.10 22.12
N SER A 157 15.20 -13.24 22.00
CA SER A 157 15.97 -13.83 23.09
C SER A 157 17.31 -14.33 22.58
N VAL A 158 18.38 -14.01 23.29
CA VAL A 158 19.72 -14.54 23.01
C VAL A 158 19.81 -16.03 23.37
N HIS A 159 18.91 -16.51 24.23
CA HIS A 159 18.97 -17.87 24.78
C HIS A 159 18.02 -18.85 24.08
N LYS A 160 17.12 -18.37 23.22
CA LYS A 160 16.12 -19.19 22.55
C LYS A 160 15.96 -18.77 21.09
N LYS A 161 16.06 -19.72 20.17
CA LYS A 161 15.71 -19.47 18.76
C LYS A 161 14.20 -19.23 18.62
N PRO A 162 13.77 -18.22 17.85
CA PRO A 162 12.36 -17.93 17.64
C PRO A 162 11.67 -19.08 16.91
N LYS A 163 10.43 -19.38 17.30
CA LYS A 163 9.61 -20.35 16.59
C LYS A 163 9.02 -19.70 15.34
N LEU A 164 9.67 -19.93 14.19
CA LEU A 164 9.18 -19.47 12.90
C LEU A 164 7.86 -20.16 12.53
N GLN A 165 6.92 -19.35 12.06
CA GLN A 165 5.65 -19.77 11.48
C GLN A 165 5.62 -19.37 10.00
N VAL A 166 4.96 -20.21 9.20
CA VAL A 166 4.72 -19.93 7.79
C VAL A 166 3.40 -19.19 7.67
N TYR A 167 3.45 -17.98 7.13
CA TYR A 167 2.28 -17.21 6.72
C TYR A 167 2.16 -17.24 5.20
N ARG A 168 0.95 -17.03 4.69
CA ARG A 168 0.70 -16.80 3.26
C ARG A 168 -0.35 -15.72 3.05
N PHE A 169 -0.25 -15.02 1.93
CA PHE A 169 -1.26 -14.03 1.55
C PHE A 169 -2.51 -14.69 0.96
N ASN A 170 -3.67 -14.18 1.38
CA ASN A 170 -4.98 -14.45 0.80
C ASN A 170 -5.39 -13.41 -0.26
N ARG A 171 -4.60 -12.36 -0.41
CA ARG A 171 -4.87 -11.19 -1.25
C ARG A 171 -3.67 -10.87 -2.14
N VAL A 172 -3.90 -10.18 -3.25
CA VAL A 172 -2.83 -9.70 -4.12
C VAL A 172 -1.94 -8.74 -3.33
N ASN A 173 -0.63 -9.01 -3.29
CA ASN A 173 0.33 -8.22 -2.53
C ASN A 173 1.08 -7.21 -3.42
N PHE A 174 1.54 -6.14 -2.78
CA PHE A 174 2.43 -5.17 -3.43
C PHE A 174 3.82 -5.79 -3.68
N GLY A 175 4.50 -5.37 -4.74
CA GLY A 175 5.85 -5.83 -5.09
C GLY A 175 5.89 -7.00 -6.08
N VAL A 176 4.75 -7.67 -6.31
CA VAL A 176 4.62 -8.73 -7.33
C VAL A 176 4.34 -8.13 -8.71
N SER A 177 5.03 -8.62 -9.73
CA SER A 177 5.04 -8.08 -11.09
C SER A 177 3.68 -8.11 -11.78
N SER A 178 2.84 -9.09 -11.48
CA SER A 178 1.48 -9.23 -12.01
C SER A 178 0.43 -8.40 -11.28
N SER A 179 0.72 -7.87 -10.09
CA SER A 179 -0.26 -7.15 -9.26
C SER A 179 -0.86 -5.91 -9.94
N PRO A 180 -0.10 -5.06 -10.66
CA PRO A 180 -0.67 -3.92 -11.37
C PRO A 180 -1.69 -4.32 -12.45
N PHE A 181 -1.39 -5.38 -13.21
CA PHE A 181 -2.33 -5.91 -14.21
C PHE A 181 -3.60 -6.43 -13.55
N LEU A 182 -3.46 -7.24 -12.49
CA LEU A 182 -4.60 -7.80 -11.76
C LEU A 182 -5.52 -6.68 -11.23
N LEU A 183 -4.94 -5.63 -10.65
CA LEU A 183 -5.72 -4.49 -10.16
C LEU A 183 -6.48 -3.78 -11.29
N ALA A 184 -5.78 -3.38 -12.34
CA ALA A 184 -6.40 -2.68 -13.46
C ALA A 184 -7.47 -3.54 -14.16
N ALA A 185 -7.22 -4.84 -14.34
CA ALA A 185 -8.18 -5.77 -14.92
C ALA A 185 -9.43 -5.93 -14.04
N THR A 186 -9.26 -6.03 -12.72
CA THR A 186 -10.38 -6.12 -11.77
C THR A 186 -11.22 -4.84 -11.78
N ILE A 187 -10.59 -3.66 -11.74
CA ILE A 187 -11.30 -2.38 -11.80
C ILE A 187 -12.09 -2.28 -13.11
N ARG A 188 -11.43 -2.51 -14.26
CA ARG A 188 -12.07 -2.48 -15.59
C ARG A 188 -13.25 -3.43 -15.70
N HIS A 189 -13.04 -4.68 -15.28
CA HIS A 189 -14.10 -5.68 -15.31
C HIS A 189 -15.31 -5.28 -14.46
N HIS A 190 -15.06 -4.63 -13.32
CA HIS A 190 -16.13 -4.18 -12.44
C HIS A 190 -16.89 -2.98 -13.00
N ILE A 191 -16.20 -1.93 -13.45
CA ILE A 191 -16.85 -0.72 -13.99
C ILE A 191 -17.66 -1.02 -15.27
N GLU A 192 -17.21 -1.96 -16.11
CA GLU A 192 -17.88 -2.33 -17.36
C GLU A 192 -19.31 -2.88 -17.12
N LYS A 193 -19.59 -3.43 -15.93
CA LYS A 193 -20.94 -3.89 -15.54
C LYS A 193 -21.98 -2.76 -15.53
N TYR A 194 -21.54 -1.52 -15.34
CA TYR A 194 -22.39 -0.34 -15.24
C TYR A 194 -22.55 0.39 -16.57
N LYS A 195 -21.96 -0.10 -17.66
CA LYS A 195 -21.92 0.60 -18.96
C LYS A 195 -23.29 0.83 -19.58
N GLN A 196 -24.25 -0.07 -19.32
CA GLN A 196 -25.62 0.10 -19.80
C GLN A 196 -26.35 1.24 -19.08
N GLU A 197 -26.05 1.47 -17.80
CA GLU A 197 -26.72 2.46 -16.96
C GLU A 197 -26.01 3.83 -17.02
N PHE A 198 -24.67 3.83 -17.00
CA PHE A 198 -23.84 5.03 -16.94
C PHE A 198 -22.68 4.99 -17.96
N PRO A 199 -22.96 4.93 -19.28
CA PRO A 199 -21.92 4.75 -20.29
C PRO A 199 -20.83 5.83 -20.23
N GLY A 200 -21.21 7.11 -20.05
CA GLY A 200 -20.26 8.21 -19.94
C GLY A 200 -19.39 8.16 -18.68
N THR A 201 -19.95 7.73 -17.54
CA THR A 201 -19.17 7.56 -16.31
C THR A 201 -18.20 6.39 -16.44
N VAL A 202 -18.60 5.27 -17.05
CA VAL A 202 -17.70 4.13 -17.27
C VAL A 202 -16.53 4.49 -18.19
N GLU A 203 -16.80 5.16 -19.31
CA GLU A 203 -15.73 5.62 -20.22
C GLU A 203 -14.76 6.59 -19.53
N LEU A 204 -15.29 7.49 -18.70
CA LEU A 204 -14.47 8.41 -17.92
C LEU A 204 -13.61 7.66 -16.89
N LEU A 205 -14.20 6.77 -16.08
CA LEU A 205 -13.46 6.01 -15.06
C LEU A 205 -12.37 5.14 -15.69
N ASP A 206 -12.64 4.49 -16.81
CA ASP A 206 -11.67 3.65 -17.53
C ASP A 206 -10.42 4.43 -17.98
N ARG A 207 -10.58 5.73 -18.22
CA ARG A 207 -9.49 6.66 -18.62
C ARG A 207 -8.90 7.44 -17.46
N SER A 208 -9.54 7.43 -16.29
CA SER A 208 -9.17 8.27 -15.14
C SER A 208 -8.45 7.51 -14.03
N PHE A 209 -8.54 6.17 -13.99
CA PHE A 209 -7.78 5.37 -13.03
C PHE A 209 -6.32 5.17 -13.49
N TYR A 210 -5.38 5.57 -12.65
CA TYR A 210 -3.97 5.23 -12.78
C TYR A 210 -3.52 4.43 -11.57
N VAL A 211 -3.39 3.10 -11.74
CA VAL A 211 -3.16 2.14 -10.65
C VAL A 211 -4.27 2.26 -9.59
N ASP A 212 -3.97 2.81 -8.41
CA ASP A 212 -4.91 2.98 -7.29
C ASP A 212 -5.47 4.41 -7.19
N ASP A 213 -5.00 5.35 -8.00
CA ASP A 213 -5.45 6.74 -8.00
C ASP A 213 -6.54 6.97 -9.05
N LEU A 214 -7.68 7.53 -8.63
CA LEU A 214 -8.67 8.13 -9.51
C LEU A 214 -8.33 9.60 -9.72
N ILE A 215 -8.08 9.99 -10.97
CA ILE A 215 -7.74 11.38 -11.34
C ILE A 215 -8.72 11.82 -12.43
N SER A 216 -9.66 12.71 -12.06
CA SER A 216 -10.77 13.07 -12.95
C SER A 216 -11.28 14.49 -12.71
N GLY A 217 -12.42 14.84 -13.29
CA GLY A 217 -13.05 16.14 -13.14
C GLY A 217 -14.23 16.33 -14.06
N GLY A 218 -14.69 17.58 -14.17
CA GLY A 218 -15.68 18.03 -15.14
C GLY A 218 -15.52 19.51 -15.44
N ASN A 219 -16.26 20.00 -16.43
CA ASN A 219 -16.28 21.41 -16.81
C ASN A 219 -17.15 22.25 -15.86
N GLU A 220 -18.07 21.58 -15.14
CA GLU A 220 -19.01 22.22 -14.22
C GLU A 220 -19.06 21.49 -12.88
N PHE A 221 -19.51 22.20 -11.85
CA PHE A 221 -19.68 21.66 -10.50
C PHE A 221 -20.59 20.42 -10.48
N GLU A 222 -21.73 20.47 -11.17
CA GLU A 222 -22.71 19.36 -11.17
C GLU A 222 -22.16 18.11 -11.84
N GLU A 223 -21.39 18.27 -12.93
CA GLU A 223 -20.75 17.15 -13.63
C GLU A 223 -19.74 16.43 -12.73
N ALA A 224 -18.86 17.19 -12.07
CA ALA A 224 -17.87 16.64 -11.15
C ALA A 224 -18.52 16.00 -9.90
N LEU A 225 -19.59 16.60 -9.38
CA LEU A 225 -20.35 16.06 -8.25
C LEU A 225 -21.04 14.73 -8.60
N GLN A 226 -21.73 14.67 -9.73
CA GLN A 226 -22.39 13.44 -10.18
C GLN A 226 -21.38 12.34 -10.48
N THR A 227 -20.28 12.69 -11.14
CA THR A 227 -19.22 11.72 -11.46
C THR A 227 -18.58 11.16 -10.20
N SER A 228 -18.22 12.01 -9.23
CA SER A 228 -17.60 11.55 -7.98
C SER A 228 -18.53 10.67 -7.15
N ARG A 229 -19.84 10.99 -7.07
CA ARG A 229 -20.84 10.11 -6.43
C ARG A 229 -20.92 8.76 -7.11
N ARG A 230 -21.12 8.72 -8.43
CA ARG A 230 -21.19 7.45 -9.18
C ARG A 230 -19.92 6.64 -9.05
N ALA A 231 -18.76 7.30 -9.12
CA ALA A 231 -17.47 6.65 -8.92
C ALA A 231 -17.38 6.00 -7.53
N LYS A 232 -17.77 6.73 -6.48
CA LYS A 232 -17.83 6.20 -5.12
C LYS A 232 -18.74 4.97 -5.04
N ASP A 233 -19.98 5.08 -5.52
CA ASP A 233 -20.98 4.01 -5.44
C ASP A 233 -20.55 2.76 -6.22
N ILE A 234 -20.04 2.94 -7.45
CA ILE A 234 -19.55 1.85 -8.29
C ILE A 234 -18.40 1.12 -7.60
N MET A 235 -17.41 1.86 -7.08
CA MET A 235 -16.23 1.26 -6.47
C MET A 235 -16.52 0.65 -5.10
N GLU A 236 -17.42 1.24 -4.31
CA GLU A 236 -17.91 0.68 -3.05
C GLU A 236 -18.62 -0.66 -3.27
N ALA A 237 -19.42 -0.79 -4.33
CA ALA A 237 -20.02 -2.07 -4.74
C ALA A 237 -18.97 -3.14 -5.13
N ALA A 238 -17.74 -2.74 -5.44
CA ALA A 238 -16.61 -3.64 -5.67
C ALA A 238 -15.87 -4.03 -4.39
N GLY A 239 -16.23 -3.45 -3.24
CA GLY A 239 -15.42 -3.49 -2.01
C GLY A 239 -14.15 -2.63 -2.09
N MET A 240 -14.07 -1.72 -3.06
CA MET A 240 -12.92 -0.85 -3.31
C MET A 240 -13.24 0.60 -2.89
N ASP A 241 -13.21 0.84 -1.59
CA ASP A 241 -13.53 2.15 -1.01
C ASP A 241 -12.60 3.26 -1.53
N LEU A 242 -13.19 4.31 -2.10
CA LEU A 242 -12.49 5.50 -2.59
C LEU A 242 -12.40 6.55 -1.49
N ARG A 243 -11.17 6.97 -1.21
CA ARG A 243 -10.85 7.83 -0.06
C ARG A 243 -9.88 8.94 -0.42
N LYS A 244 -9.58 9.79 0.56
CA LYS A 244 -8.75 11.01 0.40
C LYS A 244 -9.16 11.84 -0.81
N TRP A 245 -10.45 12.13 -0.89
CA TRP A 245 -11.02 13.00 -1.91
C TRP A 245 -10.45 14.41 -1.78
N ILE A 246 -9.92 14.94 -2.88
CA ILE A 246 -9.38 16.29 -2.96
C ILE A 246 -9.88 16.92 -4.26
N THR A 247 -10.20 18.21 -4.22
CA THR A 247 -10.63 18.98 -5.39
C THR A 247 -10.11 20.41 -5.35
N ASN A 248 -10.01 21.06 -6.51
CA ASN A 248 -9.73 22.48 -6.65
C ASN A 248 -10.97 23.39 -6.42
N ASN A 249 -12.18 22.81 -6.26
CA ASN A 249 -13.42 23.57 -6.13
C ASN A 249 -13.95 23.54 -4.68
N ALA A 250 -14.05 24.72 -4.05
CA ALA A 250 -14.48 24.84 -2.66
C ALA A 250 -15.92 24.36 -2.42
N ASN A 251 -16.83 24.62 -3.35
CA ASN A 251 -18.22 24.20 -3.24
C ASN A 251 -18.32 22.66 -3.28
N LEU A 252 -17.53 22.01 -4.14
CA LEU A 252 -17.50 20.54 -4.25
C LEU A 252 -16.93 19.91 -2.98
N MET A 253 -15.86 20.49 -2.44
CA MET A 253 -15.29 20.09 -1.14
C MET A 253 -16.32 20.19 -0.01
N GLU A 254 -17.08 21.30 0.08
CA GLU A 254 -18.14 21.45 1.08
C GLU A 254 -19.28 20.45 0.88
N GLN A 255 -19.65 20.18 -0.37
CA GLN A 255 -20.72 19.23 -0.67
C GLN A 255 -20.32 17.80 -0.28
N TRP A 256 -19.10 17.38 -0.59
CA TRP A 256 -18.56 16.09 -0.17
C TRP A 256 -18.49 15.94 1.36
N LYS A 257 -18.15 17.00 2.09
CA LYS A 257 -18.21 17.00 3.57
C LYS A 257 -19.63 16.73 4.09
N LYS A 258 -20.66 17.31 3.44
CA LYS A 258 -22.07 17.07 3.81
C LYS A 258 -22.50 15.64 3.49
N GLU A 259 -21.88 15.01 2.49
CA GLU A 259 -22.17 13.64 2.04
C GLU A 259 -21.23 12.57 2.64
N ASN A 260 -20.46 12.92 3.67
CA ASN A 260 -19.55 12.01 4.37
C ASN A 260 -18.54 11.31 3.45
N PHE A 261 -18.02 12.03 2.45
CA PHE A 261 -16.83 11.58 1.73
C PHE A 261 -15.60 11.72 2.64
N ASP A 262 -14.63 10.79 2.54
CA ASP A 262 -13.34 10.90 3.21
C ASP A 262 -12.47 11.94 2.49
N VAL A 263 -12.65 13.22 2.84
CA VAL A 263 -11.97 14.35 2.21
C VAL A 263 -10.64 14.68 2.88
N HIS A 264 -9.69 15.17 2.09
CA HIS A 264 -8.40 15.68 2.58
C HIS A 264 -8.20 17.15 2.18
N GLU A 265 -7.56 17.93 3.04
CA GLU A 265 -7.23 19.32 2.72
C GLU A 265 -6.24 19.42 1.55
N ILE A 266 -6.41 20.45 0.75
CA ILE A 266 -5.65 20.66 -0.48
C ILE A 266 -4.16 20.77 -0.17
N VAL A 267 -3.38 19.82 -0.71
CA VAL A 267 -1.93 19.91 -0.81
C VAL A 267 -1.58 21.04 -1.80
N SER A 268 -0.52 21.81 -1.50
CA SER A 268 -0.09 23.00 -2.25
C SER A 268 -0.10 22.85 -3.79
N ALA A 269 0.08 21.63 -4.31
CA ALA A 269 0.03 21.31 -5.73
C ALA A 269 -1.32 21.56 -6.43
N MET A 270 -2.48 21.49 -5.74
CA MET A 270 -3.77 21.84 -6.38
C MET A 270 -4.20 23.30 -6.15
N LYS A 271 -3.46 24.07 -5.34
CA LYS A 271 -3.76 25.51 -5.08
C LYS A 271 -3.25 26.42 -6.19
N GLN A 272 -2.27 25.97 -6.97
CA GLN A 272 -1.82 26.71 -8.13
C GLN A 272 -2.76 26.38 -9.29
N ARG A 273 -3.53 27.38 -9.74
CA ARG A 273 -4.00 27.40 -11.14
C ARG A 273 -2.76 27.14 -12.00
N PHE A 274 -2.69 25.97 -12.62
CA PHE A 274 -1.76 25.72 -13.71
C PHE A 274 -2.44 26.09 -15.01
#